data_AF-A0A4R0WJJ4-F1
#
_entry.id   AF-A0A4R0WJJ4-F1
#
_cell.length_a   1.000
_cell.length_b   1.000
_cell.length_c   1.000
_cell.angle_alpha   90.00
_cell.angle_beta   90.00
_cell.angle_gamma   90.00
#
_symmetry.space_group_name_H-M   'P 1'
#
loop_
_entity.id
_entity.type
_entity.pdbx_description
1 polymer ?
#
loop_
_entity_poly.entity_id
_entity_poly.type
_entity_poly.pdbx_seq_one_letter_code
_entity_poly.pdbx_strand_id
1 'polypeptide(L)' 'AALESIWPQADARLKKRIVRTLIHEVFVDVDNATSEIVLVIHWKGGVHTEIRVPWRRRGENTTHTSREAIDAVRQLVR' A
#
# COMPACT_ATOMS: atom_id res chain seq x y z
N ALA A 1 -6.18 5.00 -25.18
CA ALA A 1 -6.57 4.18 -26.35
C ALA A 1 -6.01 2.74 -26.30
N ALA A 2 -4.73 2.48 -26.59
CA ALA A 2 -4.23 1.10 -26.70
C ALA A 2 -4.08 0.36 -25.35
N LEU A 3 -3.60 1.06 -24.30
CA LEU A 3 -3.46 0.42 -22.99
C LEU A 3 -4.82 0.09 -22.36
N GLU A 4 -5.81 0.97 -22.50
CA GLU A 4 -7.16 0.79 -21.97
C GLU A 4 -7.87 -0.42 -22.60
N SER A 5 -7.64 -0.72 -23.87
CA SER A 5 -8.22 -1.89 -24.53
C SER A 5 -7.52 -3.20 -24.17
N ILE A 6 -6.20 -3.16 -23.93
CA ILE A 6 -5.40 -4.35 -23.60
C ILE A 6 -5.50 -4.73 -22.13
N TRP A 7 -5.61 -3.73 -21.22
CA TRP A 7 -5.52 -3.96 -19.78
C TRP A 7 -6.54 -4.95 -19.20
N PRO A 8 -7.84 -4.91 -19.56
CA PRO A 8 -8.81 -5.86 -19.03
C PRO A 8 -8.49 -7.32 -19.40
N GLN A 9 -7.96 -7.54 -20.61
CA GLN A 9 -7.66 -8.88 -21.13
C GLN A 9 -6.23 -9.36 -20.81
N ALA A 10 -5.38 -8.48 -20.29
CA ALA A 10 -4.02 -8.82 -19.94
C ALA A 10 -3.97 -9.78 -18.74
N ASP A 11 -3.19 -10.85 -18.89
CA ASP A 11 -2.89 -11.75 -17.79
C ASP A 11 -2.02 -11.05 -16.72
N ALA A 12 -1.89 -11.69 -15.55
CA ALA A 12 -1.11 -11.14 -14.45
C ALA A 12 0.36 -10.90 -14.83
N ARG A 13 0.92 -11.70 -15.73
CA ARG A 13 2.31 -11.57 -16.19
C ARG A 13 2.49 -10.30 -17.01
N LEU A 14 1.62 -10.05 -17.98
CA LEU A 14 1.64 -8.88 -18.84
C LEU A 14 1.36 -7.61 -18.03
N LYS A 15 0.36 -7.62 -17.14
CA LYS A 15 0.09 -6.48 -16.23
C LYS A 15 1.32 -6.12 -15.41
N LYS A 16 1.98 -7.12 -14.80
CA LYS A 16 3.22 -6.90 -14.05
C LYS A 16 4.36 -6.38 -14.92
N ARG A 17 4.49 -6.86 -16.16
CA ARG A 17 5.50 -6.36 -17.09
C ARG A 17 5.26 -4.89 -17.44
N ILE A 18 4.03 -4.54 -17.82
CA ILE A 18 3.63 -3.16 -18.14
C ILE A 18 3.94 -2.24 -16.95
N VAL A 19 3.48 -2.58 -15.75
CA VAL A 19 3.71 -1.77 -14.55
C VAL A 19 5.20 -1.59 -14.27
N ARG A 20 6.02 -2.65 -14.32
CA ARG A 20 7.47 -2.55 -14.11
C ARG A 20 8.18 -1.69 -15.15
N THR A 21 7.71 -1.67 -16.39
CA THR A 21 8.26 -0.81 -17.43
C THR A 21 7.94 0.67 -17.19
N LEU A 22 6.77 0.96 -16.62
CA LEU A 22 6.31 2.33 -16.35
C LEU A 22 6.87 2.91 -15.05
N ILE A 23 7.27 2.10 -14.08
CA ILE A 23 7.92 2.56 -12.87
C ILE A 23 9.35 3.04 -13.21
N HIS A 24 9.65 4.30 -12.89
CA HIS A 24 11.00 4.86 -12.94
C HIS A 24 11.79 4.43 -11.71
N GLU A 25 11.23 4.65 -10.53
CA GLU A 25 11.78 4.32 -9.22
C GLU A 25 10.67 4.31 -8.17
N VAL A 26 10.95 3.76 -7.00
CA VAL A 26 10.05 3.78 -5.85
C VAL A 26 10.85 4.25 -4.65
N PHE A 27 10.47 5.39 -4.09
CA PHE A 27 10.98 5.83 -2.80
C PHE A 27 10.15 5.20 -1.69
N VAL A 28 10.84 4.78 -0.64
CA VAL A 28 10.23 4.15 0.54
C VAL A 28 10.69 4.91 1.76
N ASP A 29 9.74 5.39 2.54
CA ASP A 29 9.99 6.05 3.82
C ASP A 29 9.07 5.48 4.91
N VAL A 30 9.41 5.73 6.16
CA VAL A 30 8.67 5.28 7.33
C VAL A 30 8.13 6.48 8.09
N ASP A 31 6.80 6.61 8.10
CA ASP A 31 6.11 7.56 8.96
C ASP A 31 5.97 6.93 10.35
N ASN A 32 6.88 7.29 11.25
CA ASN A 32 6.88 6.79 12.63
C ASN A 32 5.68 7.32 13.44
N ALA A 33 5.12 8.48 13.10
CA ALA A 33 4.00 9.07 13.82
C ALA A 33 2.71 8.27 13.55
N THR A 34 2.49 7.88 12.30
CA THR A 34 1.31 7.08 11.91
C THR A 34 1.58 5.58 11.90
N SER A 35 2.85 5.15 11.98
CA SER A 35 3.26 3.75 11.81
C SER A 35 2.86 3.22 10.44
N GLU A 36 3.28 3.94 9.40
CA GLU A 36 3.01 3.58 8.00
C GLU A 36 4.31 3.56 7.19
N ILE A 37 4.39 2.64 6.22
CA ILE A 37 5.35 2.72 5.12
C ILE A 37 4.72 3.61 4.05
N VAL A 38 5.43 4.66 3.67
CA VAL A 38 5.06 5.56 2.58
C VAL A 38 5.85 5.18 1.34
N LEU A 39 5.17 4.72 0.31
CA LEU A 39 5.76 4.40 -1.00
C LEU A 39 5.40 5.51 -1.97
N VAL A 40 6.41 6.21 -2.51
CA VAL A 40 6.20 7.17 -3.60
C VAL A 40 6.70 6.54 -4.90
N ILE A 41 5.76 6.18 -5.77
CA ILE A 41 6.05 5.63 -7.09
C ILE A 41 6.28 6.79 -8.05
N HIS A 42 7.47 6.86 -8.62
CA HIS A 42 7.79 7.78 -9.69
C HIS A 42 7.55 7.05 -11.01
N TRP A 43 6.63 7.56 -11.82
CA TRP A 43 6.31 6.99 -13.12
C TRP A 43 7.15 7.64 -14.22
N LYS A 44 7.47 6.88 -15.26
CA LYS A 44 7.96 7.42 -16.53
C LYS A 44 6.96 8.47 -17.02
N GLY A 45 7.45 9.68 -17.32
CA GLY A 45 6.60 10.83 -17.67
C GLY A 45 6.35 11.82 -16.51
N GLY A 46 6.94 11.60 -15.33
CA GLY A 46 7.00 12.60 -14.25
C GLY A 46 5.81 12.62 -13.30
N VAL A 47 4.87 11.69 -13.44
CA VAL A 47 3.74 11.52 -12.51
C VAL A 47 4.22 10.81 -11.24
N HIS A 48 3.64 11.15 -10.10
CA HIS A 48 3.95 10.56 -8.80
C HIS A 48 2.69 9.99 -8.17
N THR A 49 2.79 8.83 -7.51
CA THR A 49 1.69 8.24 -6.74
C THR A 49 2.18 7.82 -5.37
N GLU A 50 1.54 8.32 -4.32
CA GLU A 50 1.78 7.89 -2.96
C GLU A 50 0.86 6.72 -2.58
N ILE A 51 1.44 5.70 -1.95
CA ILE A 51 0.74 4.56 -1.37
C ILE A 51 1.21 4.43 0.07
N ARG A 52 0.27 4.44 1.02
CA ARG A 52 0.54 4.25 2.44
C ARG A 52 0.08 2.86 2.84
N VAL A 53 0.97 2.08 3.45
CA VAL A 53 0.63 0.76 3.98
C VAL A 53 0.98 0.68 5.47
N PRO A 54 0.19 -0.01 6.30
CA PRO A 54 0.49 -0.12 7.71
C PRO A 54 1.86 -0.75 7.97
N TRP A 55 2.67 -0.09 8.81
CA TRP A 55 3.89 -0.65 9.37
C TRP A 55 3.53 -1.32 10.70
N ARG A 56 3.68 -2.65 10.77
CA ARG A 56 3.53 -3.38 12.04
C ARG A 56 4.66 -3.00 12.99
N ARG A 57 4.35 -2.44 14.15
CA ARG A 57 5.35 -2.11 15.16
C ARG A 57 6.05 -3.37 15.65
N ARG A 58 7.27 -3.24 16.17
CA ARG A 58 7.99 -4.36 16.80
C ARG A 58 7.10 -4.96 17.90
N GLY A 59 6.76 -6.25 17.77
CA GLY A 59 5.87 -6.97 18.68
C GLY A 59 4.42 -7.08 18.23
N GLU A 60 3.98 -6.34 17.20
CA GLU A 60 2.66 -6.51 16.60
C GLU A 60 2.62 -7.70 15.64
N ASN A 61 1.75 -8.66 15.92
CA ASN A 61 1.57 -9.86 15.11
C ASN A 61 0.08 -10.07 14.79
N THR A 62 -0.25 -11.08 13.98
CA THR A 62 -1.63 -11.40 13.60
C THR A 62 -2.49 -11.88 14.79
N THR A 63 -1.86 -12.30 15.90
CA THR A 63 -2.56 -12.72 17.11
C THR A 63 -2.85 -11.59 18.10
N HIS A 64 -2.43 -10.35 17.82
CA HIS A 64 -2.78 -9.20 18.63
C HIS A 64 -4.27 -8.85 18.47
N THR A 65 -4.95 -8.64 19.60
CA THR A 65 -6.30 -8.07 19.65
C THR A 65 -6.29 -6.71 18.96
N SER A 66 -7.23 -6.50 18.03
CA SER A 66 -7.30 -5.24 17.28
C SER A 66 -7.65 -4.08 18.21
N ARG A 67 -7.25 -2.85 17.84
CA ARG A 67 -7.60 -1.65 18.63
C ARG A 67 -9.11 -1.46 18.69
N GLU A 68 -9.80 -1.76 17.60
CA GLU A 68 -11.26 -1.70 17.52
C GLU A 68 -11.91 -2.65 18.53
N ALA A 69 -11.38 -3.87 18.68
CA ALA A 69 -11.85 -4.83 19.68
C ALA A 69 -11.59 -4.34 21.11
N ILE A 70 -10.43 -3.72 21.37
CA ILE A 70 -10.13 -3.10 22.68
C ILE A 70 -11.08 -1.95 22.98
N ASP A 71 -11.33 -1.07 22.02
CA ASP A 71 -12.19 0.10 22.18
C ASP A 71 -13.66 -0.30 22.36
N ALA A 72 -14.13 -1.34 21.66
CA ALA A 72 -15.44 -1.92 21.87
C ALA A 72 -15.61 -2.45 23.31
N VAL A 73 -14.62 -3.19 23.83
CA VAL A 73 -14.65 -3.67 25.23
C VAL A 73 -14.70 -2.50 26.22
N ARG A 74 -13.94 -1.42 25.98
CA ARG A 74 -13.98 -0.23 26.84
C ARG A 74 -15.34 0.46 26.86
N GLN A 75 -16.08 0.46 25.76
CA GLN A 75 -17.44 1.01 25.71
C GLN A 75 -18.42 0.21 26.56
N LEU A 76 -18.23 -1.10 26.69
CA LEU A 76 -19.12 -1.98 27.48
C LEU A 76 -18.92 -1.87 28.99
N VAL A 77 -17.79 -1.32 29.44
CA VAL A 77 -17.49 -1.12 30.87
C VAL A 77 -17.92 0.27 31.37
N ARG A 78 -18.46 1.13 30.49
CA ARG A 78 -19.05 2.43 30.86
C ARG A 78 -20.52 2.32 31.23
#